data_AF-A0A101UP48-F1
#
_entry.id   AF-A0A101UP48-F1
#
_cell.length_a   1.000
_cell.length_b   1.000
_cell.length_c   1.000
_cell.angle_alpha   90.00
_cell.angle_beta   90.00
_cell.angle_gamma   90.00
#
_symmetry.space_group_name_H-M   'P 1'
#
loop_
_entity.id
_entity.type
_entity.pdbx_description
1 polymer ?
#
loop_
_entity_poly.entity_id
_entity_poly.type
_entity_poly.pdbx_seq_one_letter_code
_entity_poly.pdbx_strand_id
1 'polypeptide(L)'
;MRLWRRRRDTAERRMGCAEVIRVLQAYLDGETDEVTARQVVEHLDDCRDCGLEADLYREIKNSLARQERPDARAVARLRGFGESLLHTGPGAGGRSHTR
;
A
#
# COMPACT_ATOMS: atom_id res chain seq x y z
N MET A 1 25.68 -20.75 -18.92
CA MET A 1 25.49 -21.63 -17.74
C MET A 1 25.02 -20.74 -16.60
N ARG A 2 23.76 -20.75 -16.15
CA ARG A 2 23.09 -21.83 -15.40
C ARG A 2 21.65 -22.01 -15.87
N LEU A 3 21.31 -23.27 -16.10
CA LEU A 3 19.99 -23.75 -16.50
C LEU A 3 19.09 -23.76 -15.25
N TRP A 4 18.20 -22.78 -15.11
CA TRP A 4 17.19 -22.83 -14.05
C TRP A 4 16.03 -23.71 -14.51
N ARG A 5 16.05 -24.91 -13.94
CA ARG A 5 15.26 -26.08 -14.30
C ARG A 5 13.85 -25.95 -13.73
N ARG A 6 12.87 -25.97 -14.63
CA ARG A 6 11.45 -26.15 -14.35
C ARG A 6 11.20 -27.57 -13.83
N ARG A 7 10.48 -27.72 -12.71
CA ARG A 7 9.61 -28.89 -12.47
C ARG A 7 8.46 -28.49 -11.55
N ARG A 8 7.24 -28.59 -12.08
CA ARG A 8 5.99 -28.61 -11.33
C ARG A 8 5.86 -30.01 -10.73
N ASP A 9 5.47 -30.09 -9.47
CA ASP A 9 4.81 -31.27 -8.91
C ASP A 9 3.47 -30.82 -8.32
N THR A 10 2.41 -31.42 -8.83
CA THR A 10 1.01 -31.20 -8.48
C THR A 10 0.68 -31.95 -7.19
N ALA A 11 0.75 -31.25 -6.07
CA ALA A 11 0.06 -31.58 -4.82
C ALA A 11 -0.15 -30.25 -4.09
N GLU A 12 -1.35 -29.68 -4.24
CA GLU A 12 -1.76 -28.33 -3.78
C GLU A 12 -0.90 -27.19 -4.34
N ARG A 13 -1.52 -26.26 -5.07
CA ARG A 13 -0.79 -25.15 -5.71
C ARG A 13 -0.36 -24.14 -4.65
N ARG A 14 0.74 -24.42 -3.95
CA ARG A 14 1.42 -23.48 -3.05
C ARG A 14 1.80 -22.22 -3.82
N MET A 15 1.62 -21.09 -3.16
CA MET A 15 1.86 -19.77 -3.75
C MET A 15 3.34 -19.62 -4.13
N GLY A 16 3.61 -19.16 -5.36
CA GLY A 16 4.98 -18.86 -5.80
C GLY A 16 5.41 -17.43 -5.44
N CYS A 17 6.71 -17.13 -5.49
CA CYS A 17 7.25 -15.81 -5.14
C CYS A 17 6.57 -14.66 -5.92
N ALA A 18 6.31 -14.85 -7.21
CA ALA A 18 5.63 -13.84 -8.05
C ALA A 18 4.14 -13.66 -7.69
N GLU A 19 3.50 -14.65 -7.10
CA GLU A 19 2.15 -14.52 -6.55
C GLU A 19 2.21 -13.77 -5.21
N VAL A 20 3.15 -14.12 -4.33
CA VAL A 20 3.38 -13.42 -3.05
C VAL A 20 3.69 -11.93 -3.25
N ILE A 21 4.65 -11.59 -4.11
CA ILE A 21 5.04 -10.18 -4.37
C ILE A 21 3.83 -9.34 -4.79
N ARG A 22 2.88 -9.91 -5.54
CA ARG A 22 1.67 -9.19 -5.98
C ARG A 22 0.69 -8.89 -4.86
N VAL A 23 0.62 -9.75 -3.84
CA VAL A 23 -0.33 -9.60 -2.72
C VAL A 23 0.32 -9.10 -1.44
N LEU A 24 1.66 -9.01 -1.40
CA LEU A 24 2.44 -8.74 -0.19
C LEU A 24 2.04 -7.42 0.49
N GLN A 25 1.83 -6.35 -0.27
CA GLN A 25 1.43 -5.06 0.32
C GLN A 25 0.05 -5.15 0.97
N ALA A 26 -0.96 -5.67 0.25
CA ALA A 26 -2.30 -5.87 0.78
C ALA A 26 -2.28 -6.77 2.03
N TYR A 27 -1.48 -7.84 2.03
CA TYR A 27 -1.30 -8.69 3.20
C TYR A 27 -0.73 -7.89 4.39
N LEU A 28 0.31 -7.09 4.15
CA LEU A 28 0.93 -6.24 5.18
C LEU A 28 -0.01 -5.11 5.66
N ASP A 29 -1.03 -4.73 4.88
CA ASP A 29 -2.07 -3.77 5.25
C ASP A 29 -3.29 -4.43 5.91
N GLY A 30 -3.34 -5.76 5.98
CA GLY A 30 -4.49 -6.51 6.51
C GLY A 30 -5.68 -6.56 5.54
N GLU A 31 -5.45 -6.33 4.25
CA GLU A 31 -6.45 -6.25 3.19
C GLU A 31 -6.59 -7.54 2.37
N THR A 32 -5.97 -8.64 2.81
CA THR A 32 -6.12 -9.97 2.20
C THR A 32 -7.13 -10.82 2.96
N ASP A 33 -7.87 -11.68 2.25
CA ASP A 33 -8.67 -12.72 2.87
C ASP A 33 -7.80 -13.74 3.64
N GLU A 34 -8.43 -14.49 4.55
CA GLU A 34 -7.75 -15.45 5.43
C GLU A 34 -7.00 -16.56 4.68
N VAL A 35 -7.50 -16.98 3.51
CA VAL A 35 -6.86 -18.03 2.71
C VAL A 35 -5.58 -17.48 2.10
N THR A 36 -5.66 -16.31 1.49
CA THR A 36 -4.49 -15.60 0.92
C THR A 36 -3.45 -15.31 2.00
N ALA A 37 -3.88 -14.79 3.16
CA ALA A 37 -2.99 -14.47 4.27
C ALA A 37 -2.19 -15.70 4.75
N ARG A 38 -2.87 -16.84 4.94
CA ARG A 38 -2.20 -18.10 5.34
C ARG A 38 -1.19 -18.57 4.30
N GLN A 39 -1.55 -18.55 3.02
CA GLN A 39 -0.62 -18.96 1.96
C GLN A 39 0.60 -18.04 1.84
N VAL A 40 0.43 -16.74 2.10
CA VAL A 40 1.56 -15.80 2.18
C VAL A 40 2.45 -16.16 3.35
N VAL A 41 1.91 -16.39 4.55
CA VAL A 41 2.69 -16.80 5.73
C VAL A 41 3.50 -18.07 5.44
N GLU A 42 2.86 -19.12 4.93
CA GLU A 42 3.53 -20.37 4.57
C GLU A 42 4.70 -20.12 3.60
N HIS A 43 4.53 -19.24 2.61
CA HIS A 43 5.60 -18.92 1.68
C HIS A 43 6.73 -18.10 2.31
N LEU A 44 6.42 -17.13 3.17
CA LEU A 44 7.42 -16.29 3.83
C LEU A 44 8.30 -17.12 4.79
N ASP A 45 7.74 -18.14 5.43
CA ASP A 45 8.47 -19.09 6.28
C ASP A 45 9.42 -19.98 5.45
N ASP A 46 8.99 -20.37 4.23
CA ASP A 46 9.75 -21.28 3.35
C ASP A 46 10.75 -20.54 2.43
N CYS A 47 10.56 -19.25 2.15
CA CYS A 47 11.34 -18.48 1.19
C CYS A 47 12.05 -17.28 1.83
N ARG A 48 13.36 -17.42 2.05
CA ARG A 48 14.22 -16.39 2.63
C ARG A 48 14.14 -15.03 1.91
N ASP A 49 14.17 -15.02 0.58
CA ASP A 49 14.21 -13.76 -0.17
C ASP A 49 12.89 -12.99 -0.05
N CYS A 50 11.75 -13.67 -0.11
CA CYS A 50 10.44 -13.06 0.12
C CYS A 50 10.25 -12.64 1.59
N GLY A 51 10.78 -13.42 2.55
CA GLY A 51 10.80 -13.06 3.96
C GLY A 51 11.52 -11.74 4.22
N LEU A 52 12.73 -11.57 3.66
CA LEU A 52 13.49 -10.33 3.77
C LEU A 52 12.78 -9.13 3.15
N GLU A 53 12.10 -9.34 2.01
CA GLU A 53 11.30 -8.29 1.37
C GLU A 53 10.11 -7.88 2.26
N ALA A 54 9.42 -8.83 2.89
CA ALA A 54 8.33 -8.57 3.82
C ALA A 54 8.82 -7.78 5.05
N ASP A 55 9.99 -8.13 5.60
CA ASP A 55 10.61 -7.43 6.73
C ASP A 55 10.96 -5.99 6.37
N LEU A 56 11.58 -5.76 5.20
CA LEU A 56 11.90 -4.42 4.70
C LEU A 56 10.64 -3.56 4.60
N TYR A 57 9.55 -4.09 4.03
CA TYR A 57 8.30 -3.34 3.94
C TYR A 57 7.66 -3.08 5.29
N ARG A 58 7.75 -4.02 6.26
CA ARG A 58 7.35 -3.76 7.65
C ARG A 58 8.16 -2.63 8.28
N GLU A 59 9.47 -2.60 8.09
CA GLU A 59 10.33 -1.53 8.59
C GLU A 59 9.96 -0.17 8.00
N ILE A 60 9.69 -0.11 6.70
CA ILE A 60 9.20 1.11 6.03
C ILE A 60 7.87 1.55 6.63
N LYS A 61 6.87 0.65 6.71
CA LYS A 61 5.55 0.97 7.29
C LYS A 61 5.66 1.46 8.73
N ASN A 62 6.46 0.78 9.55
CA ASN A 62 6.70 1.18 10.93
C ASN A 62 7.39 2.56 11.02
N SER A 63 8.32 2.86 10.11
CA SER A 63 9.00 4.15 10.05
C SER A 63 8.05 5.29 9.65
N LEU A 64 7.13 5.03 8.72
CA LEU A 64 6.08 5.98 8.35
C LEU A 64 5.05 6.15 9.48
N ALA A 65 4.65 5.08 10.15
CA ALA A 65 3.72 5.13 11.28
C ALA A 65 4.30 5.89 12.49
N ARG A 66 5.63 5.88 12.65
CA ARG A 66 6.34 6.65 13.68
C ARG A 66 6.39 8.15 13.39
N GLN A 67 6.11 8.60 12.17
CA GLN A 67 6.01 10.03 11.89
C GLN A 67 4.82 10.61 12.65
N GLU A 68 4.99 11.79 13.25
CA GLU A 68 3.92 12.46 14.01
C GLU A 68 2.65 12.55 13.16
N ARG A 69 1.52 12.16 13.76
CA ARG A 69 0.22 12.39 13.13
C ARG A 69 0.12 13.88 12.80
N PRO A 70 -0.21 14.26 11.57
CA PRO A 70 -0.28 15.67 11.21
C PRO A 70 -1.27 16.39 12.12
N ASP A 71 -0.92 17.62 12.52
CA ASP A 71 -1.74 18.45 13.41
C ASP A 71 -3.20 18.46 12.92
N ALA A 72 -4.11 18.01 13.79
CA ALA A 72 -5.53 17.91 13.48
C ALA A 72 -6.11 19.25 12.99
N ARG A 73 -5.61 20.38 13.49
CA ARG A 73 -6.02 21.71 13.04
C ARG A 73 -5.54 22.00 11.62
N ALA A 74 -4.31 21.62 11.28
CA ALA A 74 -3.78 21.75 9.93
C ALA A 74 -4.60 20.90 8.93
N VAL A 75 -4.93 19.66 9.30
CA VAL A 75 -5.77 18.78 8.48
C VAL A 75 -7.18 19.38 8.30
N ALA A 76 -7.80 19.92 9.36
CA ALA A 76 -9.10 20.57 9.28
C ALA A 76 -9.09 21.78 8.32
N ARG A 77 -8.03 22.62 8.38
CA ARG A 77 -7.87 23.75 7.45
C ARG A 77 -7.76 23.30 5.99
N LEU A 78 -6.97 22.24 5.72
CA LEU A 78 -6.82 21.70 4.37
C LEU A 78 -8.14 21.16 3.82
N ARG A 79 -8.95 20.49 4.65
CA ARG A 79 -10.29 20.01 4.25
C ARG A 79 -11.22 21.18 3.90
N GLY A 80 -11.31 22.19 4.77
CA GLY A 80 -12.14 23.38 4.49
C GLY A 80 -11.69 24.15 3.24
N PHE A 81 -10.38 24.22 2.98
CA PHE A 81 -9.88 24.78 1.73
C PHE A 81 -10.30 23.94 0.51
N GLY A 82 -10.18 22.62 0.57
CA GLY A 82 -10.65 21.73 -0.49
C GLY A 82 -12.14 21.89 -0.79
N GLU A 83 -12.98 21.98 0.23
CA GLU A 83 -14.41 22.27 0.09
C GLU A 83 -14.65 23.62 -0.58
N SER A 84 -13.92 24.68 -0.18
CA SER A 84 -14.01 26.00 -0.83
C SER A 84 -13.66 25.96 -2.31
N LEU A 85 -12.73 25.11 -2.75
CA LEU A 85 -12.40 24.95 -4.17
C LEU A 85 -13.55 24.32 -4.97
N LEU A 86 -14.30 23.40 -4.36
CA LEU A 86 -15.48 22.78 -4.99
C LEU A 86 -16.64 23.77 -5.13
N HIS A 87 -16.76 24.73 -4.19
CA HIS A 87 -17.79 25.77 -4.23
C HIS A 87 -17.40 26.99 -5.08
N THR A 88 -16.11 27.18 -5.35
CA THR A 88 -15.60 28.25 -6.22
C THR A 88 -15.40 27.72 -7.65
N GLY A 89 -16.45 27.21 -8.26
CA GLY A 89 -16.47 27.01 -9.72
C GLY A 89 -16.37 28.37 -10.44
N PRO A 90 -15.77 28.44 -11.65
CA PRO A 90 -15.61 29.69 -12.40
C PRO A 90 -16.97 30.20 -12.87
N GLY A 91 -17.65 30.97 -12.04
CA GLY A 91 -18.99 31.46 -12.36
C GLY A 91 -19.58 32.51 -11.42
N ALA A 92 -18.88 33.00 -10.40
CA ALA A 92 -19.43 34.03 -9.52
C ALA A 92 -18.36 35.01 -9.04
N GLY A 93 -18.43 36.25 -9.56
CA GLY A 93 -17.84 37.40 -8.89
C GLY A 93 -16.93 38.28 -9.75
N GLY A 94 -17.44 38.76 -10.89
CA GLY A 94 -16.94 40.00 -11.46
C GLY A 94 -17.04 41.10 -10.39
N ARG A 95 -15.90 41.65 -9.98
CA ARG A 95 -15.82 42.95 -9.33
C ARG A 95 -14.82 43.78 -10.10
N SER A 96 -15.35 44.60 -11.00
CA SER A 96 -14.65 45.70 -11.64
C SER A 96 -14.08 46.61 -10.56
N HIS A 97 -12.75 46.67 -10.47
CA HIS A 97 -12.09 47.83 -9.89
C HIS A 97 -12.29 49.00 -10.85
N THR A 98 -13.28 49.84 -10.55
CA THR A 98 -13.29 51.22 -11.05
C THR A 98 -12.49 52.09 -10.08
N ARG A 99 -11.59 52.84 -10.71
CA ARG A 99 -10.64 53.81 -10.21
C ARG A 99 -11.29 54.94 -9.41
#